data_AF-A0A2U3H1T4-F1
#
_entry.id   AF-A0A2U3H1T4-F1
#
_cell.length_a   1.000
_cell.length_b   1.000
_cell.length_c   1.000
_cell.angle_alpha   90.00
_cell.angle_beta   90.00
_cell.angle_gamma   90.00
#
_symmetry.space_group_name_H-M   'P 1'
#
loop_
_entity.id
_entity.type
_entity.pdbx_description
1 polymer ?
#
loop_
_entity_poly.entity_id
_entity_poly.type
_entity_poly.pdbx_seq_one_letter_code
_entity_poly.pdbx_strand_id
1 'polypeptide(L)'
;MPKTIKDQTVEQLGGTSSILVRQRREHEEMDRLMDQYRSLDDLHQRERVLKQVVQLVFSHAFAEETVLWPAVRASIPDGEELTARVEEEHQRHGAPRPAHAASSNRPSSSMLNKSRRAPGPSNTGETHDRP
;
A
#
# COMPACT_ATOMS: atom_id res chain seq x y z
N MET A 1 -7.44 -11.97 -25.51
CA MET A 1 -7.79 -11.25 -24.26
C MET A 1 -7.13 -11.99 -23.11
N PRO A 2 -6.25 -11.36 -22.30
CA PRO A 2 -5.76 -12.00 -21.09
C PRO A 2 -6.95 -12.25 -20.16
N LYS A 3 -7.14 -13.49 -19.72
CA LYS A 3 -8.20 -13.83 -18.76
C LYS A 3 -7.82 -13.25 -17.41
N THR A 4 -8.64 -12.34 -16.88
CA THR A 4 -8.48 -11.84 -15.51
C THR A 4 -8.55 -13.01 -14.52
N ILE A 5 -7.83 -12.90 -13.39
CA ILE A 5 -7.83 -13.89 -12.30
C ILE A 5 -9.26 -14.25 -11.87
N LYS A 6 -10.18 -13.28 -11.95
CA LYS A 6 -11.60 -13.47 -11.64
C LYS A 6 -12.25 -14.60 -12.46
N ASP A 7 -11.89 -14.73 -13.73
CA ASP A 7 -12.52 -15.66 -14.68
C ASP A 7 -11.77 -17.00 -14.78
N GLN A 8 -10.70 -17.18 -14.00
CA GLN A 8 -9.89 -18.40 -14.00
C GLN A 8 -10.51 -19.48 -13.10
N THR A 9 -10.48 -20.72 -13.57
CA THR A 9 -10.91 -21.90 -12.81
C THR A 9 -10.02 -22.15 -11.59
N VAL A 10 -10.51 -22.95 -10.63
CA VAL A 10 -9.72 -23.33 -9.44
C VAL A 10 -8.42 -24.00 -9.84
N GLU A 11 -8.47 -24.87 -10.85
CA GLU A 11 -7.33 -25.59 -11.39
C GLU A 11 -6.29 -24.63 -11.99
N GLN A 12 -6.75 -23.63 -12.76
CA GLN A 12 -5.88 -22.60 -13.33
C GLN A 12 -5.22 -21.71 -12.27
N LEU A 13 -5.85 -21.56 -11.12
CA LEU A 13 -5.31 -20.80 -9.99
C LEU A 13 -4.39 -21.63 -9.09
N GLY A 14 -4.12 -22.90 -9.40
CA GLY A 14 -3.23 -23.76 -8.60
C GLY A 14 -3.97 -24.65 -7.58
N GLY A 15 -5.26 -24.92 -7.81
CA GLY A 15 -6.04 -25.86 -7.02
C GLY A 15 -6.65 -25.26 -5.75
N THR A 16 -7.35 -26.09 -4.97
CA THR A 16 -8.12 -25.68 -3.79
C THR A 16 -7.28 -25.14 -2.64
N SER A 17 -6.00 -25.52 -2.57
CA SER A 17 -5.03 -25.03 -1.59
C SER A 17 -4.31 -23.74 -2.01
N SER A 18 -4.61 -23.23 -3.22
CA SER A 18 -3.98 -22.01 -3.72
C SER A 18 -4.36 -20.80 -2.88
N ILE A 19 -3.36 -19.95 -2.60
CA ILE A 19 -3.60 -18.67 -1.96
C ILE A 19 -4.52 -17.77 -2.80
N LEU A 20 -4.47 -17.84 -4.13
CA LEU A 20 -5.35 -17.08 -5.02
C LEU A 20 -6.81 -17.52 -4.88
N VAL A 21 -7.04 -18.83 -4.78
CA VAL A 21 -8.38 -19.39 -4.56
C VAL A 21 -8.91 -19.02 -3.18
N ARG A 22 -8.04 -19.03 -2.17
CA ARG A 22 -8.38 -18.57 -0.81
C ARG A 22 -8.77 -17.09 -0.81
N GLN A 23 -7.94 -16.20 -1.35
CA GLN A 23 -8.20 -14.76 -1.39
C GLN A 23 -9.50 -14.43 -2.13
N ARG A 24 -9.80 -15.13 -3.24
CA ARG A 24 -11.08 -14.95 -3.95
C ARG A 24 -12.28 -15.29 -3.08
N ARG A 25 -12.23 -16.40 -2.33
CA ARG A 25 -13.31 -16.78 -1.40
C ARG A 25 -13.44 -15.78 -0.26
N GLU A 26 -12.33 -15.24 0.22
CA GLU A 26 -12.33 -14.20 1.26
C GLU A 26 -12.97 -12.90 0.76
N HIS A 27 -12.81 -12.52 -0.52
CA HIS A 27 -13.56 -11.40 -1.11
C HIS A 27 -15.07 -11.66 -1.16
N GLU A 28 -15.49 -12.86 -1.58
CA GLU A 28 -16.92 -13.22 -1.57
C GLU A 28 -17.50 -13.21 -0.16
N GLU A 29 -16.73 -13.63 0.84
CA GLU A 29 -17.15 -13.61 2.23
C GLU A 29 -17.20 -12.18 2.80
N MET A 30 -16.26 -11.33 2.42
CA MET A 30 -16.28 -9.90 2.76
C MET A 30 -17.58 -9.25 2.31
N ASP A 31 -17.97 -9.46 1.05
CA ASP A 31 -19.21 -8.90 0.49
C ASP A 31 -20.43 -9.35 1.30
N ARG A 32 -20.51 -10.66 1.64
CA ARG A 32 -21.59 -11.20 2.47
C ARG A 32 -21.64 -10.57 3.86
N LEU A 33 -20.49 -10.42 4.52
CA LEU A 33 -20.42 -9.81 5.86
C LEU A 33 -20.81 -8.34 5.83
N MET A 34 -20.44 -7.60 4.77
CA MET A 34 -20.83 -6.20 4.60
C MET A 34 -22.33 -6.06 4.34
N ASP A 35 -22.94 -6.95 3.56
CA ASP A 35 -24.40 -7.02 3.38
C ASP A 35 -25.13 -7.38 4.68
N GLN A 36 -24.59 -8.32 5.44
CA GLN A 36 -25.12 -8.70 6.74
C GLN A 36 -25.05 -7.52 7.72
N TYR A 37 -23.91 -6.83 7.80
CA TYR A 37 -23.75 -5.67 8.67
C TYR A 37 -24.79 -4.58 8.37
N ARG A 38 -25.06 -4.32 7.08
CA ARG A 38 -26.04 -3.33 6.62
C ARG A 38 -27.50 -3.70 6.91
N SER A 39 -27.81 -5.00 6.98
CA SER A 39 -29.19 -5.50 7.16
C SER A 39 -29.60 -5.75 8.61
N LEU A 40 -28.63 -5.87 9.52
CA LEU A 40 -28.90 -6.06 10.95
C LEU A 40 -29.32 -4.73 11.59
N ASP A 41 -30.31 -4.75 12.50
CA ASP A 41 -30.66 -3.57 13.33
C ASP A 41 -30.13 -3.68 14.77
N ASP A 42 -29.87 -4.90 15.24
CA ASP A 42 -29.34 -5.16 16.57
C ASP A 42 -27.84 -4.80 16.66
N LEU A 43 -27.51 -3.90 17.59
CA LEU A 43 -26.14 -3.42 17.78
C LEU A 43 -25.17 -4.54 18.16
N HIS A 44 -25.61 -5.50 18.98
CA HIS A 44 -24.75 -6.61 19.40
C HIS A 44 -24.43 -7.55 18.24
N GLN A 45 -25.39 -7.79 17.35
CA GLN A 45 -25.17 -8.54 16.10
C GLN A 45 -24.25 -7.79 15.15
N ARG A 46 -24.46 -6.48 14.96
CA ARG A 46 -23.57 -5.63 14.13
C ARG A 46 -22.13 -5.66 14.63
N GLU A 47 -21.92 -5.57 15.95
CA GLU A 47 -20.57 -5.64 16.53
C GLU A 47 -19.89 -6.99 16.24
N ARG A 48 -20.63 -8.10 16.31
CA ARG A 48 -20.09 -9.42 15.98
C ARG A 48 -19.68 -9.53 14.51
N VAL A 49 -20.52 -9.07 13.60
CA VAL A 49 -20.20 -9.07 12.16
C VAL A 49 -19.01 -8.15 11.87
N LEU A 50 -18.96 -6.98 12.51
CA LEU A 50 -17.83 -6.06 12.37
C LEU A 50 -16.52 -6.71 12.82
N LYS A 51 -16.51 -7.44 13.94
CA LYS A 51 -15.33 -8.20 14.39
C LYS A 51 -14.88 -9.24 13.37
N GLN A 52 -15.82 -9.91 12.69
CA GLN A 52 -15.50 -10.86 11.63
C GLN A 52 -14.89 -10.17 10.41
N VAL A 53 -15.46 -9.04 9.98
CA VAL A 53 -14.91 -8.21 8.90
C VAL A 53 -13.48 -7.79 9.22
N VAL A 54 -13.26 -7.25 10.42
CA VAL A 54 -11.93 -6.82 10.88
C VAL A 54 -10.94 -7.98 10.82
N GLN A 55 -11.27 -9.13 11.42
CA GLN A 55 -10.40 -10.31 11.41
C GLN A 55 -10.06 -10.77 9.98
N LEU A 56 -11.05 -10.76 9.08
CA LEU A 56 -10.90 -11.16 7.69
C LEU A 56 -9.94 -10.21 6.95
N VAL A 57 -10.19 -8.90 7.00
CA VAL A 57 -9.33 -7.86 6.37
C VAL A 57 -7.88 -8.01 6.79
N PHE A 58 -7.62 -8.18 8.09
CA PHE A 58 -6.26 -8.31 8.60
C PHE A 58 -5.53 -9.54 8.05
N SER A 59 -6.18 -10.71 8.12
CA SER A 59 -5.59 -11.96 7.61
C SER A 59 -5.38 -11.94 6.09
N HIS A 60 -6.27 -11.24 5.37
CA HIS A 60 -6.23 -11.06 3.93
C HIS A 60 -5.05 -10.17 3.53
N ALA A 61 -4.98 -8.95 4.09
CA ALA A 61 -3.91 -8.00 3.81
C ALA A 61 -2.53 -8.56 4.18
N PHE A 62 -2.44 -9.35 5.26
CA PHE A 62 -1.20 -10.02 5.63
C PHE A 62 -0.73 -11.02 4.56
N ALA A 63 -1.64 -11.81 3.99
CA ALA A 63 -1.29 -12.75 2.92
C ALA A 63 -0.85 -12.01 1.64
N GLU A 64 -1.45 -10.85 1.36
CA GLU A 64 -1.02 -10.03 0.24
C GLU A 64 0.40 -9.50 0.44
N GLU A 65 0.68 -8.90 1.61
CA GLU A 65 1.98 -8.29 1.88
C GLU A 65 3.11 -9.31 1.95
N THR A 66 2.84 -10.49 2.50
CA THR A 66 3.88 -11.51 2.73
C THR A 66 4.07 -12.48 1.57
N VAL A 67 3.04 -12.67 0.72
CA VAL A 67 3.07 -13.67 -0.36
C VAL A 67 2.76 -13.06 -1.72
N LEU A 68 1.61 -12.41 -1.88
CA LEU A 68 1.15 -12.02 -3.22
C LEU A 68 1.90 -10.84 -3.82
N TRP A 69 2.09 -9.74 -3.08
CA TRP A 69 2.82 -8.57 -3.60
C TRP A 69 4.27 -8.90 -3.95
N PRO A 70 5.04 -9.65 -3.13
CA PRO A 70 6.35 -10.15 -3.54
C PRO A 70 6.32 -10.95 -4.85
N ALA A 71 5.35 -11.85 -5.00
CA ALA A 71 5.21 -12.66 -6.22
C ALA A 71 4.83 -11.81 -7.45
N VAL A 72 3.95 -10.82 -7.28
CA VAL A 72 3.55 -9.88 -8.35
C VAL A 72 4.73 -9.05 -8.82
N ARG A 73 5.50 -8.45 -7.90
CA ARG A 73 6.70 -7.67 -8.21
C ARG A 73 7.75 -8.49 -8.97
N ALA A 74 7.90 -9.75 -8.61
CA ALA A 74 8.86 -10.64 -9.25
C ALA A 74 8.43 -11.12 -10.65
N SER A 75 7.13 -11.17 -10.93
CA SER A 75 6.61 -11.92 -12.10
C SER A 75 5.89 -11.06 -13.13
N ILE A 76 5.46 -9.84 -12.78
CA ILE A 76 4.65 -8.98 -13.66
C ILE A 76 5.43 -7.70 -13.99
N PRO A 77 5.55 -7.32 -15.28
CA PRO A 77 6.01 -5.99 -15.66
C PRO A 77 5.19 -4.92 -14.94
N ASP A 78 5.85 -3.90 -14.39
CA ASP A 78 5.24 -2.84 -13.58
C ASP A 78 4.56 -3.32 -12.27
N GLY A 79 4.88 -4.53 -11.80
CA GLY A 79 4.35 -5.08 -10.55
C GLY A 79 4.63 -4.23 -9.31
N GLU A 80 5.75 -3.50 -9.30
CA GLU A 80 6.08 -2.52 -8.25
C GLU A 80 5.08 -1.36 -8.22
N GLU A 81 4.77 -0.77 -9.37
CA GLU A 81 3.82 0.34 -9.46
C GLU A 81 2.39 -0.11 -9.12
N LEU A 82 2.00 -1.29 -9.61
CA LEU A 82 0.69 -1.87 -9.32
C LEU A 82 0.48 -2.12 -7.83
N THR A 83 1.46 -2.74 -7.16
CA THR A 83 1.37 -3.02 -5.72
C THR A 83 1.44 -1.76 -4.88
N ALA A 84 2.25 -0.76 -5.27
CA ALA A 84 2.36 0.51 -4.55
C ALA A 84 1.03 1.28 -4.48
N ARG A 85 0.25 1.29 -5.57
CA ARG A 85 -1.06 1.95 -5.60
C ARG A 85 -2.06 1.30 -4.64
N VAL A 86 -2.08 -0.04 -4.58
CA VAL A 86 -2.96 -0.80 -3.68
C VAL A 86 -2.51 -0.66 -2.21
N GLU A 87 -1.21 -0.69 -1.95
CA GLU A 87 -0.65 -0.44 -0.62
C GLU A 87 -1.01 0.95 -0.09
N GLU A 88 -1.02 1.98 -0.95
CA GLU A 88 -1.45 3.33 -0.57
C GLU A 88 -2.93 3.38 -0.17
N GLU A 89 -3.80 2.69 -0.92
CA GLU A 89 -5.23 2.58 -0.61
C GLU A 89 -5.46 1.87 0.73
N HIS A 90 -4.72 0.78 0.99
CA HIS A 90 -4.78 0.06 2.26
C HIS A 90 -4.36 0.92 3.47
N GLN A 91 -3.36 1.79 3.30
CA GLN A 91 -2.93 2.73 4.34
C GLN A 91 -3.99 3.79 4.63
N ARG A 92 -4.72 4.22 3.59
CA ARG A 92 -5.81 5.19 3.72
C ARG A 92 -7.02 4.63 4.46
N HIS A 93 -7.26 3.32 4.36
CA HIS A 93 -8.42 2.63 4.96
C HIS A 93 -8.10 1.78 6.21
N GLY A 94 -6.83 1.72 6.64
CA GLY A 94 -6.46 1.32 8.01
C GLY A 94 -5.83 -0.06 8.21
N ALA A 95 -5.26 -0.71 7.19
CA ALA A 95 -4.48 -1.94 7.39
C ALA A 95 -3.03 -1.60 7.83
N PRO A 96 -2.57 -1.97 9.03
CA PRO A 96 -1.20 -1.75 9.48
C PRO A 96 -0.24 -2.75 8.82
N ARG A 97 0.94 -2.26 8.43
CA ARG A 97 2.03 -3.11 7.94
C ARG A 97 2.61 -3.97 9.08
N PRO A 98 2.93 -5.25 8.85
CA PRO A 98 3.77 -6.01 9.77
C PRO A 98 5.17 -5.39 9.79
N ALA A 99 5.73 -5.21 10.98
CA ALA A 99 6.97 -4.48 11.24
C ALA A 99 8.24 -5.05 10.55
N HIS A 100 8.15 -6.19 9.85
CA HIS A 100 9.29 -6.88 9.25
C HIS A 100 9.63 -6.45 7.81
N ALA A 101 8.81 -5.62 7.16
CA ALA A 101 9.06 -5.15 5.79
C ALA A 101 9.86 -3.83 5.69
N ALA A 102 10.22 -3.20 6.82
CA ALA A 102 10.87 -1.89 6.85
C ALA A 102 12.40 -1.92 6.60
N SER A 103 12.94 -2.97 6.00
CA SER A 103 14.37 -3.04 5.68
C SER A 103 14.59 -3.60 4.28
N SER A 104 14.51 -2.71 3.28
CA SER A 104 15.51 -2.58 2.21
C SER A 104 14.98 -1.60 1.15
N ASN A 105 15.83 -0.66 0.73
CA ASN A 105 15.64 0.27 -0.39
C ASN A 105 14.67 1.46 -0.23
N ARG A 106 15.17 2.53 0.41
CA ARG A 106 14.86 3.91 0.00
C ARG A 106 16.15 4.59 -0.47
N PRO A 107 16.26 5.08 -1.72
CA PRO A 107 17.34 6.00 -2.06
C PRO A 107 17.01 7.38 -1.47
N SER A 108 17.93 7.90 -0.68
CA SER A 108 17.83 9.24 -0.09
C SER A 108 18.13 10.28 -1.17
N SER A 109 17.11 10.80 -1.85
CA SER A 109 17.27 11.93 -2.76
C SER A 109 17.23 13.25 -2.01
N SER A 110 18.42 13.64 -1.56
CA SER A 110 18.98 14.99 -1.67
C SER A 110 18.01 16.07 -2.19
N MET A 111 17.42 16.83 -1.27
CA MET A 111 16.94 18.18 -1.51
C MET A 111 17.79 19.13 -0.69
N LEU A 112 18.92 19.59 -1.22
CA LEU A 112 19.55 20.87 -0.86
C LEU A 112 20.71 21.17 -1.83
N ASN A 113 20.36 21.56 -3.05
CA ASN A 113 21.25 22.40 -3.85
C ASN A 113 20.46 23.59 -4.41
N LYS A 114 20.53 24.71 -3.69
CA LYS A 114 20.46 26.04 -4.31
C LYS A 114 21.63 26.85 -3.79
N SER A 115 22.76 26.66 -4.46
CA SER A 115 23.81 27.65 -4.54
C SER A 115 23.24 28.96 -5.12
N ARG A 116 23.34 30.08 -4.38
CA ARG A 116 23.77 31.38 -4.93
C ARG A 116 23.92 32.45 -3.85
N ARG A 117 25.08 33.11 -3.94
CA ARG A 117 25.52 34.41 -3.39
C ARG A 117 26.05 34.41 -1.95
N ALA A 118 27.38 34.28 -1.86
CA ALA A 118 28.19 35.14 -1.00
C ALA A 118 28.83 36.24 -1.88
N PRO A 119 28.96 37.48 -1.40
CA PRO A 119 30.04 38.36 -1.81
C PRO A 119 31.10 38.42 -0.69
N GLY A 120 32.35 38.12 -1.05
CA GLY A 120 33.51 38.34 -0.18
C GLY A 120 33.84 39.84 0.00
N PRO A 121 34.67 40.18 1.00
CA PRO A 121 34.87 41.57 1.39
C PRO A 121 36.07 42.26 0.71
N SER A 122 35.91 43.58 0.57
CA SER A 122 36.91 44.66 0.69
C SER A 122 37.87 45.00 -0.47
N ASN A 123 37.68 46.24 -0.96
CA ASN A 123 38.64 47.37 -0.89
C ASN A 123 39.04 47.98 -2.25
N THR A 124 38.71 49.26 -2.48
CA THR A 124 39.66 50.40 -2.72
C THR A 124 38.96 51.65 -3.29
N GLY A 125 39.39 52.83 -2.81
CA GLY A 125 39.15 54.18 -3.38
C GLY A 125 37.77 54.77 -3.03
N GLU A 126 37.58 56.04 -2.68
CA GLU A 126 38.37 57.23 -2.94
C GLU A 126 37.87 58.39 -2.05
N THR A 127 38.76 59.33 -1.78
CA THR A 127 38.65 60.51 -0.91
C THR A 127 37.95 61.70 -1.59
N HIS A 128 37.02 62.37 -0.89
CA HIS A 128 36.69 63.81 -1.01
C HIS A 128 35.71 64.20 0.12
N ASP A 129 36.10 64.93 1.16
CA ASP A 129 36.35 66.38 1.33
C ASP A 129 35.10 67.19 1.74
N ARG A 130 35.06 67.52 3.05
CA ARG A 130 34.66 68.78 3.72
C ARG A 130 33.23 69.34 3.63
N PRO A 131 32.84 70.33 4.47
CA PRO A 131 33.62 71.16 5.42
C PRO A 131 33.58 70.75 6.90
#